data_AF-A0A1F2UEN5-F1
#
_entry.id   AF-A0A1F2UEN5-F1
#
_cell.length_a   1.000
_cell.length_b   1.000
_cell.length_c   1.000
_cell.angle_alpha   90.00
_cell.angle_beta   90.00
_cell.angle_gamma   90.00
#
_symmetry.space_group_name_H-M   'P 1'
#
loop_
_entity.id
_entity.type
_entity.pdbx_description
1 polymer ?
#
loop_
_entity_poly.entity_id
_entity_poly.type
_entity_poly.pdbx_seq_one_letter_code
_entity_poly.pdbx_strand_id
1 'polypeptide(L)' 'MSTISLKLPDDLLETSGEHADRLNVSRAEYIRRAIVRMNDAMAARARQERLARASRKVRRGSMRVNAEFDAMERDIE' A
#
# COMPACT_ATOMS: atom_id res chain seq x y z
N MET A 1 5.26 -0.32 -26.22
CA MET A 1 4.30 -1.06 -25.37
C MET A 1 4.47 -2.53 -25.68
N SER A 2 4.50 -3.38 -24.65
CA SER A 2 4.53 -4.84 -24.80
C SER A 2 3.14 -5.41 -24.55
N THR A 3 2.75 -6.44 -25.31
CA THR A 3 1.44 -7.09 -25.17
C THR A 3 1.59 -8.35 -24.32
N ILE A 4 0.60 -8.59 -23.46
CA ILE A 4 0.45 -9.83 -22.73
C ILE A 4 -0.86 -10.49 -23.13
N SER A 5 -0.89 -11.82 -23.14
CA SER A 5 -2.13 -12.60 -23.23
C SER A 5 -2.38 -13.26 -21.88
N LEU A 6 -3.58 -13.06 -21.33
CA LEU A 6 -3.98 -13.57 -20.02
C LEU A 6 -5.37 -14.20 -20.14
N LYS A 7 -5.53 -15.39 -19.56
CA LYS A 7 -6.85 -15.98 -19.35
C LYS A 7 -7.41 -15.48 -18.03
N LEU A 8 -8.63 -14.97 -18.07
CA LEU A 8 -9.38 -14.50 -16.92
C LEU A 8 -10.70 -15.26 -16.83
N PRO A 9 -11.27 -15.42 -15.63
CA PRO A 9 -12.63 -15.89 -15.45
C PRO A 9 -13.63 -15.07 -16.30
N ASP A 10 -14.64 -15.73 -16.86
CA ASP A 10 -15.59 -15.10 -17.78
C ASP A 10 -16.44 -14.02 -17.09
N ASP A 11 -16.83 -14.24 -15.84
CA ASP A 11 -17.52 -13.27 -14.98
C ASP A 11 -16.70 -12.00 -14.76
N LEU A 12 -15.38 -12.13 -14.61
CA LEU A 12 -14.49 -10.98 -14.51
C LEU A 12 -14.36 -10.22 -15.84
N LEU A 13 -14.38 -10.93 -16.97
CA LEU A 13 -14.38 -10.30 -18.29
C LEU A 13 -15.68 -9.55 -18.58
N GLU A 14 -16.82 -10.10 -18.18
CA GLU A 14 -18.14 -9.48 -18.29
C GLU A 14 -18.21 -8.20 -17.44
N THR A 15 -17.96 -8.32 -16.14
CA THR A 15 -17.99 -7.18 -15.20
C THR A 15 -16.99 -6.08 -15.59
N SER A 16 -15.77 -6.43 -16.03
CA SER A 16 -14.80 -5.43 -16.53
C SER A 16 -15.27 -4.74 -17.81
N GLY A 17 -16.04 -5.43 -18.66
CA GLY A 17 -16.71 -4.84 -19.82
C GLY A 17 -17.74 -3.81 -19.40
N GLU A 18 -18.69 -4.19 -18.55
CA GLU A 18 -19.75 -3.29 -18.07
C GLU A 18 -19.18 -2.03 -17.40
N HIS A 19 -18.12 -2.18 -16.60
CA HIS A 19 -17.45 -1.05 -15.96
C HIS A 19 -16.73 -0.15 -16.97
N ALA A 20 -16.10 -0.73 -17.99
CA ALA A 20 -15.45 0.04 -19.05
C ALA A 20 -16.48 0.86 -19.85
N ASP A 21 -17.62 0.24 -20.19
CA ASP A 21 -18.73 0.87 -20.91
C ASP A 21 -19.31 2.03 -20.10
N ARG A 22 -19.58 1.82 -18.80
CA ARG A 22 -20.05 2.89 -17.90
C ARG A 22 -19.08 4.07 -17.78
N LEU A 23 -17.79 3.82 -17.96
CA LEU A 23 -16.74 4.84 -17.91
C LEU A 23 -16.40 5.41 -19.30
N ASN A 24 -17.06 4.97 -20.36
CA ASN A 24 -16.77 5.32 -21.75
C ASN A 24 -15.30 5.12 -22.14
N VAL A 25 -14.70 4.00 -21.72
CA VAL A 25 -13.33 3.62 -22.07
C VAL A 25 -13.29 2.22 -22.66
N SER A 26 -12.22 1.87 -23.37
CA SER A 26 -12.02 0.48 -23.78
C SER A 26 -11.79 -0.43 -22.59
N ARG A 27 -12.19 -1.71 -22.69
CA ARG A 27 -11.89 -2.73 -21.67
C ARG A 27 -10.40 -2.82 -21.35
N ALA A 28 -9.53 -2.72 -22.36
CA ALA A 28 -8.09 -2.72 -22.16
C ALA A 28 -7.62 -1.51 -21.33
N GLU A 29 -8.21 -0.34 -21.55
CA GLU A 29 -7.91 0.85 -20.75
C GLU A 29 -8.40 0.72 -19.30
N TYR A 30 -9.61 0.18 -19.12
CA TYR A 30 -10.12 -0.12 -17.79
C TYR A 30 -9.20 -1.06 -17.01
N ILE A 31 -8.76 -2.16 -17.64
CA ILE A 31 -7.83 -3.12 -17.04
C ILE A 31 -6.49 -2.46 -16.72
N ARG A 32 -5.94 -1.63 -17.61
CA ARG A 32 -4.71 -0.86 -17.34
C ARG A 32 -4.85 0.00 -16.09
N ARG A 33 -5.94 0.76 -15.96
CA ARG A 33 -6.21 1.60 -14.79
C ARG A 33 -6.35 0.78 -13.51
N ALA A 34 -7.01 -0.38 -13.58
CA ALA A 34 -7.14 -1.29 -12.45
C ALA A 34 -5.78 -1.80 -11.98
N ILE A 35 -4.89 -2.18 -12.90
CA ILE A 35 -3.52 -2.63 -12.57
C ILE A 35 -2.71 -1.50 -11.93
N VAL A 36 -2.75 -0.28 -12.47
CA VAL A 36 -2.06 0.88 -11.87
C VAL A 36 -2.54 1.11 -10.44
N ARG A 37 -3.86 1.14 -10.24
CA ARG A 37 -4.45 1.34 -8.90
C ARG A 37 -4.05 0.24 -7.92
N MET A 38 -4.03 -1.02 -8.37
CA MET A 38 -3.59 -2.14 -7.53
C MET A 38 -2.11 -1.99 -7.15
N ASN A 39 -1.25 -1.66 -8.11
CA ASN A 39 0.18 -1.48 -7.85
C ASN A 39 0.45 -0.37 -6.82
N ASP A 40 -0.23 0.77 -6.95
CA ASP A 40 -0.11 1.88 -6.00
C ASP A 40 -0.57 1.47 -4.60
N ALA A 41 -1.70 0.76 -4.50
CA ALA A 41 -2.21 0.25 -3.24
C ALA A 41 -1.23 -0.74 -2.57
N MET A 42 -0.66 -1.65 -3.37
CA MET A 42 0.32 -2.63 -2.88
C MET A 42 1.62 -1.96 -2.44
N ALA A 43 2.11 -0.96 -3.18
CA ALA A 43 3.30 -0.20 -2.81
C ALA A 43 3.09 0.59 -1.51
N ALA A 44 1.93 1.24 -1.35
CA ALA A 44 1.57 1.94 -0.13
C ALA A 44 1.53 0.99 1.09
N ARG A 45 0.91 -0.19 0.93
CA ARG A 45 0.86 -1.22 1.97
C ARG A 45 2.25 -1.71 2.37
N ALA A 46 3.09 -2.06 1.40
CA ALA A 46 4.46 -2.51 1.67
C ALA A 46 5.28 -1.43 2.41
N ARG A 47 5.10 -0.15 2.04
CA ARG A 47 5.72 0.98 2.75
C ARG A 47 5.25 1.07 4.20
N GLN A 48 3.94 0.96 4.45
CA GLN A 48 3.38 0.99 5.79
C GLN A 48 3.91 -0.16 6.65
N GLU A 49 3.93 -1.38 6.12
CA GLU A 49 4.47 -2.56 6.81
C GLU A 49 5.95 -2.38 7.17
N ARG A 50 6.74 -1.81 6.25
CA ARG A 50 8.16 -1.48 6.49
C ARG A 50 8.34 -0.46 7.61
N LEU A 51 7.55 0.62 7.59
CA LEU A 51 7.60 1.65 8.64
C LEU A 51 7.18 1.09 10.00
N ALA A 52 6.11 0.31 10.05
CA ALA A 52 5.64 -0.35 11.27
C ALA A 52 6.69 -1.34 11.82
N ARG A 53 7.40 -2.06 10.95
CA ARG A 53 8.52 -2.93 11.36
C ARG A 53 9.69 -2.13 11.92
N ALA A 54 10.07 -1.03 11.28
CA ALA A 54 11.15 -0.16 11.75
C ALA A 54 10.82 0.49 13.10
N SER A 55 9.61 1.04 13.25
CA SER A 55 9.09 1.61 14.50
C SER A 55 9.13 0.59 15.64
N ARG A 56 8.65 -0.64 15.41
CA ARG A 56 8.72 -1.72 16.40
C ARG A 56 10.15 -2.06 16.81
N LYS A 57 11.11 -2.03 15.88
CA LYS A 57 12.52 -2.31 16.16
C LYS A 57 13.14 -1.25 17.09
N VAL A 58 12.81 0.03 16.89
CA VAL A 58 13.41 1.12 17.67
C VAL A 58 12.67 1.41 18.98
N ARG A 59 11.39 1.05 19.09
CA ARG A 59 10.52 1.36 20.25
C ARG A 59 11.15 1.05 21.61
N ARG A 60 11.73 -0.14 21.79
CA ARG A 60 12.30 -0.54 23.09
C ARG A 60 13.50 0.34 23.48
N GLY A 61 14.38 0.65 22.52
CA GLY A 61 15.53 1.52 22.74
C GLY A 61 15.09 2.96 23.03
N SER A 62 14.16 3.50 22.25
CA SER A 62 13.64 4.85 22.47
C SER A 62 12.95 5.01 23.82
N MET A 63 12.12 4.06 24.24
CA MET A 63 11.45 4.13 25.56
C MET A 63 12.44 4.08 26.72
N ARG A 64 13.53 3.33 26.58
CA ARG A 64 14.59 3.29 27.61
C ARG A 64 15.31 4.63 27.70
N VAL A 65 15.73 5.18 26.57
CA VAL A 65 16.40 6.48 26.52
C VAL A 65 15.48 7.58 27.08
N ASN A 66 14.20 7.60 26.69
CA ASN A 66 13.25 8.56 27.25
C ASN A 66 13.11 8.44 28.77
N ALA A 67 13.08 7.23 29.32
CA ALA A 67 13.03 7.04 30.77
C ALA A 67 14.32 7.53 31.47
N GLU A 68 15.49 7.39 30.82
CA GLU A 68 16.75 7.93 31.32
C GLU A 68 16.75 9.47 31.31
N PHE A 69 16.17 10.10 30.28
CA PHE A 69 15.98 11.56 30.24
C PHE A 69 14.96 12.06 31.29
N ASP A 70 13.80 11.42 31.42
CA ASP A 70 12.78 11.78 32.43
C ASP A 70 13.35 11.75 33.86
N ALA A 71 14.25 10.82 34.15
CA ALA A 71 14.93 10.72 35.44
C ALA A 71 15.88 11.90 35.66
N MET A 72 16.69 12.28 34.66
CA MET A 72 17.59 13.43 34.76
C MET A 72 16.85 14.75 34.92
N GLU A 73 15.70 14.92 34.26
CA GLU A 73 14.91 16.15 34.35
C GLU A 73 14.29 16.34 35.74
N ARG A 74 13.88 15.25 36.40
CA ARG A 74 13.39 15.26 37.79
C ARG A 74 14.47 15.53 38.83
N ASP A 75 15.72 15.18 38.54
CA ASP A 75 16.85 15.42 39.47
C ASP A 75 17.31 16.89 39.45
N ILE A 76 16.83 17.69 38.49
CA ILE A 76 17.18 19.12 38.32
C ILE A 76 16.10 20.05 38.92
N GLU A 77 14.93 19.52 39.30
CA GLU A 77 13.84 20.23 40.02
C GLU A 77 13.93 20.08 41.55
#